data_AF-X1U3H7-F1
#
_entry.id   AF-X1U3H7-F1
#
_cell.length_a   1.000
_cell.length_b   1.000
_cell.length_c   1.000
_cell.angle_alpha   90.00
_cell.angle_beta   90.00
_cell.angle_gamma   90.00
#
_symmetry.space_group_name_H-M   'P 1'
#
loop_
_entity.id
_entity.type
_entity.pdbx_description
1 polymer ?
#
loop_
_entity_poly.entity_id
_entity_poly.type
_entity_poly.pdbx_seq_one_letter_code
_entity_poly.pdbx_strand_id
1 'polypeptide(L)' 'PGRLDLKKLYSLCKDYGYKSSVTTTWHFPEDYFGKFCRSSGLLQSVFLLLIDAFSAVTNPFKFGNAAICYLQKDGDL' A
#
# COMPACT_ATOMS: atom_id res chain seq x y z
N PRO A 1 -6.80 -3.30 -14.24
CA PRO A 1 -6.71 -3.15 -12.77
C PRO A 1 -7.62 -2.02 -12.25
N GLY A 2 -8.52 -2.34 -11.31
CA GLY A 2 -9.41 -1.35 -10.71
C GLY A 2 -8.64 -0.42 -9.77
N ARG A 3 -8.78 0.90 -9.95
CA ARG A 3 -8.26 1.89 -9.00
C ARG A 3 -9.19 1.93 -7.79
N LEU A 4 -8.62 1.91 -6.59
CA LEU A 4 -9.38 2.07 -5.36
C LEU A 4 -9.83 3.54 -5.24
N ASP A 5 -11.15 3.78 -5.29
CA ASP A 5 -11.71 5.10 -5.03
C ASP A 5 -11.84 5.31 -3.52
N LEU A 6 -10.89 6.07 -2.96
CA LEU A 6 -10.84 6.37 -1.53
C LEU A 6 -12.07 7.14 -1.05
N LYS A 7 -12.66 8.02 -1.88
CA LYS A 7 -13.85 8.78 -1.49
C LYS A 7 -15.03 7.84 -1.33
N LYS A 8 -15.22 6.93 -2.28
CA LYS A 8 -16.28 5.92 -2.22
C LYS A 8 -16.08 4.97 -1.03
N LEU A 9 -14.84 4.54 -0.77
CA LEU A 9 -14.51 3.73 0.39
C LEU A 9 -14.90 4.43 1.70
N TYR A 10 -14.49 5.69 1.90
CA TYR A 10 -14.82 6.45 3.11
C TYR A 10 -16.33 6.67 3.28
N SER A 11 -17.06 6.92 2.19
CA SER A 11 -18.52 7.03 2.23
C SER A 11 -19.15 5.73 2.74
N LEU A 12 -18.78 4.59 2.14
CA LEU A 12 -19.30 3.30 2.55
C LEU A 12 -18.95 2.97 3.99
N CYS A 13 -17.70 3.23 4.42
CA CYS A 13 -17.31 2.97 5.79
C CYS A 13 -18.18 3.77 6.77
N LYS A 14 -18.44 5.05 6.48
CA LYS A 14 -19.35 5.87 7.27
C LYS A 14 -20.78 5.31 7.30
N ASP A 15 -21.32 4.94 6.15
CA ASP A 15 -22.70 4.46 6.01
C ASP A 15 -22.95 3.15 6.79
N TYR A 16 -21.93 2.30 6.88
CA TYR A 16 -22.01 1.01 7.57
C TYR A 16 -21.41 1.02 8.99
N GLY A 17 -21.02 2.18 9.52
CA GLY A 17 -20.47 2.30 10.88
C GLY A 17 -19.08 1.67 11.03
N TYR A 18 -18.20 1.88 10.07
CA TYR A 18 -16.80 1.49 10.12
C TYR A 18 -15.89 2.71 10.20
N LYS A 19 -14.89 2.64 11.06
CA LYS A 19 -13.67 3.43 10.98
C LYS A 19 -12.74 2.82 9.95
N SER A 20 -12.19 3.65 9.09
CA SER A 20 -11.30 3.21 8.03
C SER A 20 -9.98 3.98 8.04
N SER A 21 -8.86 3.27 8.00
CA SER A 21 -7.54 3.82 7.76
C SER A 21 -6.94 3.18 6.50
N VAL A 22 -6.41 4.00 5.60
CA VAL A 22 -5.81 3.53 4.35
C VAL A 22 -4.35 3.93 4.30
N THR A 23 -3.48 2.96 4.09
CA THR A 23 -2.04 3.16 3.86
C THR A 23 -1.73 2.74 2.44
N THR A 24 -1.11 3.64 1.65
CA THR A 24 -0.66 3.30 0.30
C THR A 24 0.83 3.01 0.33
N THR A 25 1.23 1.97 -0.40
CA THR A 25 2.62 1.58 -0.54
C THR A 25 2.94 1.29 -2.01
N TRP A 26 4.22 1.41 -2.36
CA TRP A 26 4.76 0.88 -3.60
C TRP A 26 5.20 -0.54 -3.34
N HIS A 27 4.43 -1.50 -3.82
CA HIS A 27 4.76 -2.90 -3.73
C HIS A 27 5.37 -3.38 -5.05
N PHE A 28 6.57 -3.93 -4.99
CA PHE A 28 7.21 -4.63 -6.10
C PHE A 28 7.44 -6.09 -5.68
N PRO A 29 6.82 -7.08 -6.34
CA PRO A 29 7.00 -8.48 -5.96
C PRO A 29 8.43 -8.93 -6.16
N GLU A 30 8.99 -9.66 -5.20
CA GLU A 30 10.37 -10.17 -5.25
C GLU A 30 10.64 -11.01 -6.52
N ASP A 31 9.63 -11.76 -6.99
CA ASP A 31 9.68 -12.56 -8.22
C ASP A 31 9.96 -11.73 -9.50
N TYR A 32 9.62 -10.45 -9.51
CA TYR A 32 9.94 -9.56 -10.63
C TYR A 32 11.42 -9.15 -10.63
N PHE A 33 12.07 -9.12 -9.46
CA PHE A 33 13.50 -8.87 -9.36
C PHE A 33 14.33 -10.05 -9.83
N GLY A 34 13.91 -11.29 -9.56
CA GLY A 34 14.59 -12.48 -10.09
C GLY A 34 14.69 -12.49 -11.62
N LYS A 35 13.77 -11.80 -12.31
CA LYS A 35 13.76 -11.62 -13.77
C LYS A 35 14.63 -10.44 -14.25
N PHE A 36 14.69 -9.34 -13.50
CA PHE A 36 15.44 -8.13 -13.88
C PHE A 36 16.90 -8.12 -13.39
N CYS A 37 17.15 -8.69 -12.21
CA CYS A 37 18.44 -8.71 -11.54
C CYS A 37 18.82 -10.17 -11.27
N ARG A 38 19.57 -10.79 -12.19
CA ARG A 38 20.26 -12.08 -11.95
C ARG A 38 21.41 -11.96 -10.93
N SER A 39 21.56 -10.84 -10.24
CA SER A 39 22.80 -10.46 -9.56
C SER A 39 22.53 -9.89 -8.18
N SER A 40 23.19 -10.51 -7.20
CA SER A 40 23.49 -10.02 -5.83
C SER A 40 22.29 -9.60 -4.97
N GLY A 41 21.98 -10.41 -3.94
CA GLY A 41 20.98 -10.07 -2.93
C GLY A 41 21.21 -8.72 -2.23
N LEU A 42 22.43 -8.18 -2.28
CA LEU A 42 22.75 -6.86 -1.73
C LEU A 42 22.11 -5.72 -2.54
N LEU A 43 22.05 -5.85 -3.87
CA LEU A 43 21.42 -4.86 -4.74
C LEU A 43 19.88 -4.88 -4.58
N GLN A 44 19.32 -6.08 -4.41
CA GLN A 44 17.91 -6.28 -4.10
C GLN A 44 17.50 -5.58 -2.79
N SER A 45 18.27 -5.79 -1.72
CA SER A 45 18.00 -5.14 -0.42
C SER A 45 18.04 -3.61 -0.49
N VAL A 46 19.01 -3.04 -1.21
CA VAL A 46 19.10 -1.58 -1.39
C VAL A 46 17.89 -1.06 -2.18
N PHE A 47 17.46 -1.78 -3.21
CA PHE A 47 16.29 -1.37 -3.98
C PHE A 47 15.01 -1.42 -3.15
N LEU A 48 14.78 -2.50 -2.39
CA LEU A 48 13.62 -2.62 -1.51
C LEU A 48 13.58 -1.48 -0.48
N LEU A 49 14.75 -1.14 0.09
CA LEU A 49 14.86 -0.01 1.02
C LEU A 49 14.48 1.34 0.36
N LEU A 50 14.87 1.56 -0.91
CA LEU A 50 14.48 2.75 -1.66
C LEU A 50 12.96 2.79 -1.94
N ILE A 51 12.35 1.64 -2.25
CA ILE A 51 10.90 1.53 -2.44
C ILE A 51 10.14 1.79 -1.13
N ASP A 52 10.64 1.30 -0.01
CA ASP A 52 10.07 1.58 1.31
C ASP A 52 10.16 3.07 1.66
N ALA A 53 11.33 3.68 1.42
CA ALA A 53 11.51 5.12 1.61
C ALA A 53 10.58 5.94 0.69
N PHE A 54 10.45 5.53 -0.57
CA PHE A 54 9.54 6.18 -1.51
C PHE A 54 8.08 6.05 -1.07
N SER A 55 7.68 4.86 -0.60
CA SER A 55 6.36 4.61 -0.04
C SER A 55 6.05 5.49 1.16
N ALA A 56 7.01 5.67 2.08
CA ALA A 56 6.86 6.55 3.22
C ALA A 56 6.63 8.02 2.80
N VAL A 57 7.35 8.48 1.76
CA VAL A 57 7.22 9.85 1.23
C VAL A 57 5.92 10.06 0.46
N THR A 58 5.42 9.05 -0.27
CA THR A 58 4.22 9.18 -1.11
C THR A 58 2.92 8.80 -0.42
N ASN A 59 2.97 8.09 0.71
CA ASN A 59 1.79 7.69 1.50
C ASN A 59 0.93 8.87 2.03
N PRO A 60 1.50 10.03 2.44
CA PRO A 60 0.70 11.22 2.79
C PRO A 60 -0.20 11.68 1.63
N PHE A 61 0.25 11.53 0.39
CA PHE A 61 -0.51 11.86 -0.81
C PHE A 61 -1.40 10.71 -1.30
N LYS A 62 -1.44 9.59 -0.55
CA LYS A 62 -2.12 8.34 -0.92
C LYS A 62 -1.74 7.87 -2.33
N PHE A 63 -0.46 8.03 -2.67
CA PHE A 63 0.08 7.70 -3.97
C PHE A 63 0.92 6.43 -3.89
N GLY A 64 0.46 5.37 -4.55
CA GLY A 64 1.08 4.05 -4.56
C GLY A 64 0.35 3.12 -5.52
N ASN A 65 0.96 1.96 -5.79
CA ASN A 65 0.36 0.91 -6.61
C ASN A 65 -0.40 -0.15 -5.78
N ALA A 66 -0.22 -0.14 -4.45
CA ALA A 66 -0.92 -0.99 -3.50
C ALA A 66 -1.53 -0.14 -2.37
N ALA A 67 -2.67 -0.57 -1.86
CA ALA A 67 -3.37 0.06 -0.74
C ALA A 67 -3.77 -0.99 0.28
N ILE A 68 -3.41 -0.76 1.54
CA ILE A 68 -3.80 -1.57 2.69
C ILE A 68 -4.91 -0.80 3.41
N CYS A 69 -6.08 -1.43 3.51
CA CYS A 69 -7.25 -0.83 4.15
C CYS A 69 -7.50 -1.54 5.48
N TYR A 70 -7.44 -0.79 6.58
CA TYR A 70 -7.85 -1.24 7.90
C TYR A 70 -9.27 -0.74 8.16
N LEU A 71 -10.21 -1.67 8.34
CA LEU A 71 -11.60 -1.38 8.63
C LEU A 71 -11.93 -1.92 10.02
N GLN A 72 -12.39 -1.06 10.91
CA GLN A 72 -12.83 -1.40 12.26
C GLN A 72 -14.29 -1.01 12.42
N LYS A 73 -15.15 -1.95 12.82
CA LYS A 73 -16.56 -1.64 13.05
C LYS A 73 -16.72 -0.88 14.36
N ASP A 74 -17.47 0.22 14.32
CA ASP A 74 -17.85 0.95 15.52
C ASP A 74 -18.85 0.10 16.32
N GLY A 75 -18.41 -0.39 17.48
CA GLY A 75 -19.19 -1.24 18.38
C GLY A 75 -18.54 -2.55 18.77
N ASP A 76 -17.47 -2.96 18.08
CA ASP A 76 -16.65 -4.11 18.48
C ASP A 76 -15.54 -3.62 19.44
N LEU A 77 -15.89 -3.49 20.72
CA LEU A 77 -14.95 -3.43 21.86
C LEU A 77 -14.79 -4.84 22.45
#